data_AF-A0A2E5JJT2-F1
#
_entry.id   AF-A0A2E5JJT2-F1
#
_cell.length_a   1.000
_cell.length_b   1.000
_cell.length_c   1.000
_cell.angle_alpha   90.00
_cell.angle_beta   90.00
_cell.angle_gamma   90.00
#
_symmetry.space_group_name_H-M   'P 1'
#
loop_
_entity.id
_entity.type
_entity.pdbx_description
1 polymer ?
#
loop_
_entity_poly.entity_id
_entity_poly.type
_entity_poly.pdbx_seq_one_letter_code
_entity_poly.pdbx_strand_id
1 'polypeptide(L)'
;MKILTLIISAIFLSTSSAQQYDDDGFEIVNPGPPVDILAKINVEYQKQIKPMFEKKCLSCHGINNNLPWYSVIPGISHLLEYDMREAKEHMDMSSSFPFAGHGSPRDDLKALARVVRKDEMPPLRYQVLHWDSKLTTQEKALVQQWIKDSLELLP
;
A
#
# COMPACT_ATOMS: atom_id res chain seq x y z
N MET A 1 -5.66 -70.97 -3.36
CA MET A 1 -6.80 -70.49 -2.55
C MET A 1 -6.37 -69.27 -1.76
N LYS A 2 -7.03 -68.13 -2.01
CA LYS A 2 -7.11 -66.87 -1.22
C LYS A 2 -5.80 -66.15 -0.86
N ILE A 3 -5.43 -65.16 -1.67
CA ILE A 3 -4.68 -63.97 -1.23
C ILE A 3 -5.69 -62.82 -1.25
N LEU A 4 -6.01 -62.30 -0.08
CA LEU A 4 -6.90 -61.16 0.13
C LEU A 4 -6.01 -59.93 0.28
N THR A 5 -6.04 -59.02 -0.69
CA THR A 5 -5.40 -57.70 -0.56
C THR A 5 -6.45 -56.65 -0.90
N LEU A 6 -7.08 -56.11 0.13
CA LEU A 6 -7.94 -54.93 0.05
C LEU A 6 -7.03 -53.69 -0.02
N ILE A 7 -6.92 -53.10 -1.20
CA ILE A 7 -6.34 -51.75 -1.36
C ILE A 7 -7.51 -50.77 -1.26
N ILE A 8 -7.57 -50.07 -0.12
CA ILE A 8 -8.52 -49.00 0.14
C ILE A 8 -8.14 -47.84 -0.79
N SER A 9 -9.00 -47.56 -1.77
CA SER A 9 -8.91 -46.37 -2.60
C SER A 9 -9.40 -45.17 -1.79
N ALA A 10 -8.49 -44.36 -1.26
CA ALA A 10 -8.83 -43.05 -0.72
C ALA A 10 -8.90 -42.06 -1.90
N ILE A 11 -10.05 -41.98 -2.54
CA ILE A 11 -10.38 -40.88 -3.45
C ILE A 11 -10.73 -39.67 -2.57
N PHE A 12 -9.76 -38.80 -2.31
CA PHE A 12 -10.02 -37.46 -1.81
C PHE A 12 -10.13 -36.52 -3.01
N LEU A 13 -11.36 -36.38 -3.54
CA LEU A 13 -11.75 -35.23 -4.34
C LEU A 13 -12.76 -34.42 -3.55
N SER A 14 -12.31 -33.27 -3.04
CA SER A 14 -13.10 -32.04 -2.94
C SER A 14 -12.20 -30.93 -2.44
N THR A 15 -11.70 -30.11 -3.36
CA THR A 15 -11.22 -28.77 -3.04
C THR A 15 -12.45 -27.89 -2.80
N SER A 16 -13.01 -27.89 -1.59
CA SER A 16 -13.87 -26.77 -1.18
C SER A 16 -12.95 -25.69 -0.63
N SER A 17 -13.01 -24.49 -1.21
CA SER A 17 -12.49 -23.30 -0.55
C SER A 17 -13.05 -23.27 0.87
N ALA A 18 -12.18 -23.26 1.88
CA ALA A 18 -12.61 -23.21 3.27
C ALA A 18 -13.48 -21.97 3.46
N GLN A 19 -14.77 -22.15 3.74
CA GLN A 19 -15.67 -21.05 4.09
C GLN A 19 -15.20 -20.44 5.40
N GLN A 20 -14.82 -19.17 5.35
CA GLN A 20 -14.34 -18.42 6.51
C GLN A 20 -15.51 -17.64 7.10
N TYR A 21 -15.66 -17.66 8.42
CA TYR A 21 -16.69 -16.94 9.16
C TYR A 21 -16.04 -15.94 10.11
N ASP A 22 -16.70 -14.81 10.38
CA ASP A 22 -16.27 -13.87 11.44
C ASP A 22 -16.58 -14.42 12.85
N ASP A 23 -16.17 -13.67 13.87
CA ASP A 23 -16.39 -14.04 15.28
C ASP A 23 -17.88 -14.16 15.64
N ASP A 24 -18.76 -13.56 14.84
CA ASP A 24 -20.22 -13.60 14.99
C ASP A 24 -20.87 -14.70 14.13
N GLY A 25 -20.08 -15.50 13.39
CA GLY A 25 -20.54 -16.61 12.56
C GLY A 25 -21.11 -16.21 11.19
N PHE A 26 -20.85 -15.00 10.72
CA PHE A 26 -21.19 -14.52 9.38
C PHE A 26 -20.12 -14.88 8.35
N GLU A 27 -20.54 -15.32 7.15
CA GLU A 27 -19.61 -15.72 6.09
C GLU A 27 -18.82 -14.51 5.55
N ILE A 28 -17.49 -14.65 5.54
CA ILE A 28 -16.59 -13.67 4.95
C ILE A 28 -16.57 -13.85 3.43
N VAL A 29 -17.35 -13.05 2.72
CA VAL A 29 -17.47 -13.11 1.25
C VAL A 29 -16.19 -12.61 0.53
N ASN A 30 -15.38 -11.78 1.20
CA ASN A 30 -14.09 -11.32 0.68
C ASN A 30 -13.15 -10.93 1.85
N PRO A 31 -12.28 -11.85 2.33
CA PRO A 31 -11.46 -11.60 3.52
C PRO A 31 -10.36 -10.55 3.32
N GLY A 32 -10.18 -10.03 2.10
CA GLY A 32 -9.02 -9.24 1.74
C GLY A 32 -7.73 -10.07 1.76
N PRO A 33 -6.56 -9.44 1.53
CA PRO A 33 -5.28 -10.15 1.59
C PRO A 33 -4.98 -10.70 3.00
N PRO A 34 -4.30 -11.85 3.12
CA PRO A 34 -3.92 -12.39 4.43
C PRO A 34 -3.08 -11.41 5.26
N VAL A 35 -3.39 -11.31 6.56
CA VAL A 35 -2.75 -10.35 7.48
C VAL A 35 -1.23 -10.59 7.58
N ASP A 36 -0.77 -11.84 7.54
CA ASP A 36 0.66 -12.17 7.59
C ASP A 36 1.41 -11.68 6.35
N ILE A 37 0.77 -11.70 5.18
CA ILE A 37 1.31 -11.15 3.94
C ILE A 37 1.44 -9.63 4.04
N LEU A 38 0.39 -8.95 4.51
CA LEU A 38 0.43 -7.49 4.72
C LEU A 38 1.52 -7.10 5.72
N ALA A 39 1.69 -7.87 6.80
CA ALA A 39 2.75 -7.65 7.77
C ALA A 39 4.15 -7.80 7.17
N LYS A 40 4.40 -8.81 6.33
CA LYS A 40 5.68 -9.00 5.62
C LYS A 40 6.01 -7.81 4.72
N ILE A 41 5.02 -7.36 3.92
CA ILE A 41 5.18 -6.18 3.06
C ILE A 41 5.51 -4.94 3.90
N ASN A 42 4.82 -4.77 5.04
CA ASN A 42 5.01 -3.64 5.92
C ASN A 42 6.41 -3.60 6.57
N VAL A 43 6.98 -4.76 6.92
CA VAL A 43 8.35 -4.85 7.45
C VAL A 43 9.36 -4.31 6.43
N GLU A 44 9.25 -4.72 5.17
CA GLU A 44 10.15 -4.24 4.12
C GLU A 44 9.91 -2.75 3.78
N TYR A 45 8.64 -2.30 3.79
CA TYR A 45 8.29 -0.89 3.66
C TYR A 45 8.99 -0.04 4.74
N GLN A 46 8.83 -0.41 6.01
CA GLN A 46 9.41 0.30 7.15
C GLN A 46 10.94 0.39 7.06
N LYS A 47 11.58 -0.71 6.64
CA LYS A 47 13.04 -0.82 6.58
C LYS A 47 13.65 -0.05 5.42
N GLN A 48 13.06 -0.13 4.22
CA GLN A 48 13.72 0.30 2.99
C GLN A 48 13.08 1.54 2.35
N ILE A 49 11.77 1.72 2.50
CA ILE A 49 11.00 2.71 1.72
C ILE A 49 10.57 3.90 2.58
N LYS A 50 10.09 3.65 3.80
CA LYS A 50 9.57 4.69 4.69
C LYS A 50 10.55 5.83 4.97
N PRO A 51 11.87 5.61 5.20
CA PRO A 51 12.81 6.72 5.45
C PRO A 51 12.88 7.76 4.31
N MET A 52 12.59 7.32 3.08
CA MET A 52 12.53 8.16 1.91
C MET A 52 11.15 8.79 1.76
N PHE A 53 10.08 8.04 2.00
CA PHE A 53 8.72 8.57 1.96
C PHE A 53 8.51 9.66 3.00
N GLU A 54 9.11 9.54 4.18
CA GLU A 54 9.12 10.61 5.21
C GLU A 54 9.63 11.95 4.67
N LYS A 55 10.58 11.93 3.73
CA LYS A 55 11.18 13.13 3.14
C LYS A 55 10.48 13.62 1.88
N LYS A 56 9.79 12.74 1.15
CA LYS A 56 9.31 13.02 -0.22
C LYS A 56 7.79 12.95 -0.38
N CYS A 57 7.10 12.22 0.49
CA CYS A 57 5.67 11.88 0.31
C CYS A 57 4.82 12.22 1.54
N LEU A 58 5.30 11.90 2.74
CA LEU A 58 4.48 11.92 3.95
C LEU A 58 4.13 13.32 4.45
N SER A 59 4.78 14.37 3.94
CA SER A 59 4.38 15.75 4.24
C SER A 59 2.94 16.06 3.82
N CYS A 60 2.43 15.39 2.79
CA CYS A 60 1.04 15.53 2.32
C CYS A 60 0.22 14.26 2.51
N HIS A 61 0.83 13.09 2.32
CA HIS A 61 0.15 11.80 2.39
C HIS A 61 0.13 11.18 3.80
N GLY A 62 0.97 11.66 4.74
CA GLY A 62 1.09 11.11 6.09
C GLY A 62 0.33 11.90 7.14
N ILE A 63 0.67 11.71 8.42
CA ILE A 63 0.12 12.53 9.51
C ILE A 63 0.70 13.95 9.41
N ASN A 64 -0.16 14.96 9.37
CA ASN A 64 0.20 16.37 9.14
C ASN A 64 0.67 17.06 10.43
N ASN A 65 1.64 16.48 11.14
CA ASN A 65 2.09 16.96 12.45
C ASN A 65 3.23 17.98 12.39
N ASN A 66 3.87 18.16 11.23
CA ASN A 66 5.01 19.06 11.06
C ASN A 66 4.85 19.93 9.82
N LEU A 67 3.94 20.90 9.91
CA LEU A 67 3.67 21.83 8.82
C LEU A 67 4.75 22.92 8.75
N PRO A 68 5.04 23.44 7.54
CA PRO A 68 5.98 24.54 7.38
C PRO A 68 5.44 25.84 8.02
N TRP A 69 6.32 26.76 8.39
CA TRP A 69 5.97 28.00 9.10
C TRP A 69 4.94 28.87 8.34
N TYR A 70 4.90 28.81 7.01
CA TYR A 70 3.96 29.57 6.19
C TYR A 70 2.54 28.97 6.17
N SER A 71 2.34 27.79 6.77
CA SER A 71 1.02 27.14 6.86
C SER A 71 -0.01 27.93 7.67
N VAL A 72 0.42 28.94 8.44
CA VAL A 72 -0.46 29.83 9.21
C VAL A 72 -0.86 31.10 8.45
N ILE A 73 -0.29 31.35 7.27
CA ILE A 73 -0.60 32.55 6.48
C ILE A 73 -1.97 32.37 5.82
N PRO A 74 -2.93 33.30 6.04
CA PRO A 74 -4.27 33.21 5.43
C PRO A 74 -4.20 33.09 3.91
N GLY A 75 -5.04 32.23 3.34
CA GLY A 75 -5.04 31.91 1.91
C GLY A 75 -4.07 30.77 1.55
N ILE A 76 -2.81 30.84 1.99
CA ILE A 76 -1.85 29.73 1.83
C ILE A 76 -2.27 28.53 2.69
N SER A 77 -2.73 28.77 3.91
CA SER A 77 -3.26 27.75 4.81
C SER A 77 -4.38 26.92 4.15
N HIS A 78 -5.37 27.58 3.56
CA HIS A 78 -6.50 26.93 2.89
C HIS A 78 -6.08 26.13 1.66
N LEU A 79 -5.14 26.66 0.86
CA LEU A 79 -4.62 25.94 -0.30
C LEU A 79 -3.85 24.69 0.14
N LEU A 80 -3.02 24.79 1.17
CA LEU A 80 -2.27 23.66 1.72
C LEU A 80 -3.22 22.60 2.28
N GLU A 81 -4.22 22.99 3.08
CA GLU A 81 -5.23 22.08 3.61
C GLU A 81 -6.02 21.37 2.50
N TYR A 82 -6.38 22.09 1.43
CA TYR A 82 -7.01 21.53 0.25
C TYR A 82 -6.10 20.50 -0.43
N ASP A 83 -4.85 20.87 -0.72
CA ASP A 83 -3.88 20.01 -1.39
C ASP A 83 -3.59 18.73 -0.58
N MET A 84 -3.48 18.83 0.75
CA MET A 84 -3.25 17.69 1.63
C MET A 84 -4.48 16.77 1.71
N ARG A 85 -5.69 17.34 1.75
CA ARG A 85 -6.93 16.55 1.74
C ARG A 85 -7.06 15.78 0.42
N GLU A 86 -6.91 16.47 -0.71
CA GLU A 86 -6.92 15.85 -2.03
C GLU A 86 -5.84 14.75 -2.15
N ALA A 87 -4.62 15.01 -1.68
CA ALA A 87 -3.55 14.01 -1.70
C ALA A 87 -3.93 12.72 -0.96
N LYS A 88 -4.61 12.83 0.18
CA LYS A 88 -5.07 11.67 0.97
C LYS A 88 -6.30 10.98 0.38
N GLU A 89 -7.14 11.69 -0.36
CA GLU A 89 -8.23 11.07 -1.13
C GLU A 89 -7.69 10.10 -2.19
N HIS A 90 -6.55 10.42 -2.82
CA HIS A 90 -5.89 9.52 -3.77
C HIS A 90 -4.97 8.50 -3.11
N MET A 91 -4.36 8.83 -1.97
CA MET A 91 -3.43 7.95 -1.27
C MET A 91 -3.20 8.42 0.18
N ASP A 92 -3.84 7.79 1.15
CA ASP A 92 -3.60 7.99 2.57
C ASP A 92 -2.50 7.04 3.08
N MET A 93 -1.42 7.63 3.58
CA MET A 93 -0.29 6.98 4.23
C MET A 93 -0.14 7.44 5.69
N SER A 94 -1.24 7.91 6.31
CA SER A 94 -1.26 8.34 7.72
C SER A 94 -0.99 7.15 8.66
N SER A 95 -1.34 5.94 8.24
CA SER A 95 -0.88 4.70 8.85
C SER A 95 0.32 4.11 8.11
N SER A 96 0.94 3.09 8.70
CA SER A 96 1.86 2.22 7.96
C SER A 96 1.12 1.46 6.84
N PHE A 97 1.84 0.67 6.02
CA PHE A 97 1.21 -0.23 5.06
C PHE A 97 0.24 -1.21 5.77
N PRO A 98 -0.96 -1.49 5.22
CA PRO A 98 -1.46 -1.06 3.90
C PRO A 98 -1.85 0.43 3.83
N PHE A 99 -1.69 1.01 2.64
CA PHE A 99 -2.21 2.35 2.33
C PHE A 99 -3.71 2.27 2.00
N ALA A 100 -4.33 3.44 1.82
CA ALA A 100 -5.72 3.53 1.40
C ALA A 100 -5.90 4.59 0.32
N GLY A 101 -6.68 4.30 -0.72
CA GLY A 101 -7.04 5.29 -1.75
C GLY A 101 -7.74 4.66 -2.95
N HIS A 102 -7.43 3.40 -3.26
CA HIS A 102 -7.93 2.69 -4.44
C HIS A 102 -8.70 1.40 -4.09
N GLY A 103 -9.15 1.25 -2.84
CA GLY A 103 -10.04 0.17 -2.40
C GLY A 103 -9.36 -1.18 -2.11
N SER A 104 -8.10 -1.37 -2.52
CA SER A 104 -7.31 -2.55 -2.15
C SER A 104 -5.81 -2.24 -2.07
N PRO A 105 -5.04 -2.93 -1.21
CA PRO A 105 -3.58 -2.77 -1.16
C PRO A 105 -2.89 -3.02 -2.51
N ARG A 106 -3.46 -3.91 -3.32
CA ARG A 106 -2.97 -4.22 -4.68
C ARG A 106 -3.14 -3.02 -5.61
N ASP A 107 -4.29 -2.36 -5.58
CA ASP A 107 -4.57 -1.23 -6.46
C ASP A 107 -3.86 0.05 -5.99
N ASP A 108 -3.68 0.24 -4.68
CA ASP A 108 -2.85 1.30 -4.12
C ASP A 108 -1.38 1.15 -4.57
N LEU A 109 -0.82 -0.07 -4.52
CA LEU A 109 0.51 -0.35 -5.03
C LEU A 109 0.64 -0.08 -6.55
N LYS A 110 -0.37 -0.46 -7.36
CA LYS A 110 -0.37 -0.17 -8.81
C LYS A 110 -0.44 1.33 -9.09
N ALA A 111 -1.27 2.06 -8.34
CA ALA A 111 -1.40 3.50 -8.46
C ALA A 111 -0.07 4.19 -8.10
N LEU A 112 0.56 3.77 -7.00
CA LEU A 112 1.88 4.24 -6.58
C LEU A 112 2.96 3.96 -7.63
N ALA A 113 2.99 2.73 -8.18
CA ALA A 113 3.94 2.37 -9.25
C ALA A 113 3.76 3.25 -10.48
N ARG A 114 2.52 3.55 -10.87
CA ARG A 114 2.21 4.44 -12.00
C ARG A 114 2.76 5.84 -11.78
N VAL A 115 2.44 6.48 -10.64
CA VAL A 115 2.84 7.87 -10.40
C VAL A 115 4.35 8.02 -10.26
N VAL A 116 5.03 7.04 -9.65
CA VAL A 116 6.49 7.01 -9.52
C VAL A 116 7.17 6.82 -10.88
N ARG A 117 6.66 5.90 -11.71
CA ARG A 117 7.23 5.61 -13.04
C ARG A 117 7.05 6.78 -14.01
N LYS A 118 5.93 7.49 -13.91
CA LYS A 118 5.58 8.58 -14.82
C LYS A 118 6.02 9.97 -14.34
N ASP A 119 6.68 10.07 -13.19
CA ASP A 119 7.06 11.37 -12.62
C ASP A 119 5.85 12.30 -12.39
N GLU A 120 4.67 11.72 -12.11
CA GLU A 120 3.44 12.48 -11.86
C GLU A 120 3.44 13.11 -10.45
N MET A 121 4.28 12.60 -9.53
CA MET A 121 4.42 13.08 -8.17
C MET A 121 5.85 13.56 -7.83
N PRO A 122 6.00 14.63 -7.04
CA PRO A 122 4.92 15.51 -6.57
C PRO A 122 4.41 16.45 -7.69
N PRO A 123 3.25 17.12 -7.56
CA PRO A 123 2.76 18.04 -8.58
C PRO A 123 3.76 19.16 -8.88
N LEU A 124 3.80 19.65 -10.13
CA LEU A 124 4.76 20.70 -10.54
C LEU A 124 4.72 21.94 -9.65
N ARG A 125 3.52 22.38 -9.21
CA ARG A 125 3.36 23.52 -8.30
C ARG A 125 4.14 23.36 -6.99
N TYR A 126 4.23 22.14 -6.47
CA TYR A 126 4.96 21.83 -5.25
C TYR A 126 6.47 21.85 -5.51
N GLN A 127 6.90 21.31 -6.65
CA GLN A 127 8.31 21.25 -7.05
C GLN A 127 8.95 22.63 -7.22
N VAL A 128 8.19 23.65 -7.63
CA VAL A 128 8.71 25.03 -7.78
C VAL A 128 9.27 25.56 -6.46
N LEU A 129 8.66 25.21 -5.34
CA LEU A 129 9.09 25.64 -4.00
C LEU A 129 9.95 24.56 -3.30
N HIS A 130 9.78 23.30 -3.69
CA HIS A 130 10.45 22.14 -3.09
C HIS A 130 11.19 21.37 -4.19
N TRP A 131 12.23 21.98 -4.74
CA TRP A 131 12.97 21.43 -5.89
C TRP A 131 13.62 20.08 -5.58
N ASP A 132 13.92 19.81 -4.31
CA ASP A 132 14.51 18.56 -3.84
C ASP A 132 13.46 17.47 -3.57
N SER A 133 12.16 17.74 -3.75
CA SER A 133 11.07 16.80 -3.41
C SER A 133 10.94 15.58 -4.32
N LYS A 134 11.64 15.55 -5.47
CA LYS A 134 11.61 14.41 -6.38
C LYS A 134 12.39 13.22 -5.83
N LEU A 135 11.93 12.02 -6.20
CA LEU A 135 12.72 10.81 -6.08
C LEU A 135 13.87 10.84 -7.11
N THR A 136 15.08 10.51 -6.65
CA THR A 136 16.20 10.21 -7.54
C THR A 136 15.96 8.93 -8.33
N THR A 137 16.76 8.68 -9.37
CA THR A 137 16.68 7.44 -10.16
C THR A 137 16.86 6.18 -9.30
N GLN A 138 17.78 6.21 -8.33
CA GLN A 138 18.01 5.08 -7.42
C GLN A 138 16.83 4.88 -6.47
N GLU A 139 16.30 5.97 -5.92
CA GLU A 139 15.12 5.97 -5.04
C GLU A 139 13.88 5.40 -5.77
N LYS A 140 13.63 5.84 -7.01
CA LYS A 140 12.56 5.27 -7.84
C LYS A 140 12.73 3.77 -8.06
N ALA A 141 13.95 3.31 -8.35
CA ALA A 141 14.21 1.89 -8.58
C ALA A 141 13.90 1.06 -7.32
N LEU A 142 14.29 1.53 -6.14
CA LEU A 142 13.98 0.86 -4.87
C LEU A 142 12.47 0.78 -4.63
N VAL A 143 11.73 1.87 -4.86
CA VAL A 143 10.27 1.90 -4.70
C VAL A 143 9.58 0.96 -5.69
N GLN A 144 9.98 0.98 -6.96
CA GLN A 144 9.42 0.08 -7.98
C GLN A 144 9.70 -1.39 -7.67
N GLN A 145 10.90 -1.70 -7.17
CA GLN A 145 11.27 -3.05 -6.78
C GLN A 145 10.43 -3.53 -5.59
N TRP A 146 10.32 -2.73 -4.52
CA TRP A 146 9.47 -3.05 -3.37
C TRP A 146 8.00 -3.25 -3.78
N ILE A 147 7.46 -2.41 -4.66
CA ILE A 147 6.09 -2.56 -5.16
C ILE A 147 5.93 -3.87 -5.93
N LYS A 148 6.86 -4.19 -6.83
CA LYS A 148 6.84 -5.43 -7.60
C LYS A 148 6.81 -6.65 -6.67
N ASP A 149 7.73 -6.71 -5.71
CA ASP A 149 7.84 -7.83 -4.77
C ASP A 149 6.57 -7.93 -3.89
N SER A 150 5.99 -6.79 -3.50
CA SER A 150 4.74 -6.75 -2.74
C SER A 150 3.55 -7.27 -3.55
N LEU A 151 3.46 -6.93 -4.84
CA LEU A 151 2.40 -7.39 -5.74
C LEU A 151 2.48 -8.90 -6.05
N GLU A 152 3.68 -9.49 -5.99
CA GLU A 152 3.90 -10.94 -6.12
C GLU A 152 3.43 -11.70 -4.87
N LEU A 153 3.45 -11.06 -3.69
CA LEU A 153 2.95 -11.65 -2.44
C LEU A 153 1.42 -11.55 -2.30
N LEU A 154 0.81 -10.53 -2.92
CA LEU A 154 -0.64 -10.33 -2.85
C LEU A 154 -1.38 -11.26 -3.83
N PRO A 155 -2.38 -12.03 -3.36
CA PRO A 155 -3.17 -12.93 -4.20
C PRO A 155 -4.03 -12.19 -5.25
#